data_AF-A0AAD5G7Z2-F1
#
_entry.id   AF-A0AAD5G7Z2-F1
#
_cell.length_a   1.000
_cell.length_b   1.000
_cell.length_c   1.000
_cell.angle_alpha   90.00
_cell.angle_beta   90.00
_cell.angle_gamma   90.00
#
_symmetry.space_group_name_H-M   'P 1'
#
loop_
_entity.id
_entity.type
_entity.pdbx_description
1 polymer ?
#
loop_
_entity_poly.entity_id
_entity_poly.type
_entity_poly.pdbx_seq_one_letter_code
_entity_poly.pdbx_strand_id
1 'polypeptide(L)'
;MQDELRQQKEVNRNLRKQIRQRLGDCLEDLSFEELLALEKDSQEAVYVIRERKLKVISNKVETSKKKVRSAQDVYKKLMHEFDIRGEDPQYGMIENGLEYENVYGYPQMGAPPHILTLRLQPDHANSLHGAVTTTGPTASDLTTYGLLG
;
A
#
# COMPACT_ATOMS: atom_id res chain seq x y z
N MET A 1 -29.16 0.38 -37.22
CA MET A 1 -29.55 0.77 -35.85
C MET A 1 -30.33 -0.31 -35.09
N GLN A 2 -31.56 -0.69 -35.48
CA GLN A 2 -32.29 -1.76 -34.76
C GLN A 2 -31.65 -3.15 -34.93
N ASP A 3 -31.11 -3.43 -36.12
CA ASP A 3 -30.42 -4.70 -36.41
C ASP A 3 -29.13 -4.84 -35.60
N GLU A 4 -28.36 -3.77 -35.48
CA GLU A 4 -27.13 -3.74 -34.68
C GLU A 4 -27.42 -3.99 -33.19
N LEU A 5 -28.48 -3.36 -32.65
CA LEU A 5 -28.89 -3.59 -31.27
C LEU A 5 -29.29 -5.05 -31.04
N ARG A 6 -30.00 -5.66 -32.00
CA ARG A 6 -30.38 -7.07 -31.95
C ARG A 6 -29.15 -7.98 -31.98
N GLN A 7 -28.18 -7.70 -32.85
CA GLN A 7 -26.92 -8.45 -32.90
C GLN A 7 -26.14 -8.33 -31.59
N GLN A 8 -26.02 -7.13 -31.02
CA GLN A 8 -25.32 -6.94 -29.74
C GLN A 8 -26.00 -7.67 -28.58
N LYS A 9 -27.33 -7.68 -28.54
CA LYS A 9 -28.09 -8.44 -27.52
C LYS A 9 -27.82 -9.94 -27.62
N GLU A 10 -27.76 -10.47 -28.84
CA GLU A 10 -27.46 -11.88 -29.06
C GLU A 10 -26.03 -12.23 -28.64
N VAL A 11 -25.04 -11.41 -29.03
CA VAL A 11 -23.64 -11.57 -28.58
C VAL A 11 -23.56 -11.52 -27.05
N ASN A 12 -24.22 -10.55 -26.41
CA ASN A 12 -24.20 -10.42 -24.95
C ASN A 12 -24.83 -11.64 -24.26
N ARG A 13 -25.94 -12.14 -24.80
CA ARG A 13 -26.60 -13.36 -24.32
C ARG A 13 -25.66 -14.56 -24.39
N ASN A 14 -24.94 -14.71 -25.50
CA ASN A 14 -23.97 -15.80 -25.69
C ASN A 14 -22.77 -15.66 -24.76
N LEU A 15 -22.21 -14.47 -24.59
CA LEU A 15 -21.13 -14.22 -23.62
C LEU A 15 -21.56 -14.54 -22.18
N ARG A 16 -22.77 -14.15 -21.79
CA ARG A 16 -23.33 -14.52 -20.46
C ARG A 16 -23.49 -16.03 -20.31
N LYS A 17 -23.89 -16.74 -21.37
CA LYS A 17 -23.96 -18.21 -21.36
C LYS A 17 -22.57 -18.81 -21.16
N GLN A 18 -21.57 -18.36 -21.92
CA GLN A 18 -20.18 -18.83 -21.78
C GLN A 18 -19.61 -18.57 -20.38
N ILE A 19 -19.88 -17.41 -19.78
CA ILE A 19 -19.45 -17.12 -18.40
C ILE A 19 -20.08 -18.12 -17.42
N ARG A 20 -21.38 -18.40 -17.55
CA ARG A 20 -22.06 -19.41 -16.70
C ARG A 20 -21.49 -20.80 -16.91
N GLN A 21 -21.22 -21.19 -18.15
CA GLN A 21 -20.57 -22.47 -18.48
C GLN A 21 -19.22 -22.62 -17.79
N ARG A 22 -18.37 -21.58 -17.83
CA ARG A 22 -17.10 -21.58 -17.10
C ARG A 22 -17.25 -21.59 -15.58
N LEU A 23 -18.42 -21.24 -15.05
CA LEU A 23 -18.78 -21.34 -13.63
C LEU A 23 -19.43 -22.69 -13.26
N GLY A 24 -19.70 -23.56 -14.25
CA GLY A 24 -20.33 -24.87 -14.05
C GLY A 24 -21.84 -24.92 -14.28
N ASP A 25 -22.44 -23.86 -14.81
CA ASP A 25 -23.88 -23.76 -15.11
C ASP A 25 -24.17 -23.80 -16.62
N CYS A 26 -25.41 -24.11 -17.03
CA CYS A 26 -25.83 -24.13 -18.44
C CYS A 26 -25.04 -25.13 -19.31
N LEU A 27 -24.80 -26.33 -18.76
CA LEU A 27 -24.00 -27.38 -19.40
C LEU A 27 -24.84 -28.39 -20.18
N GLU A 28 -26.17 -28.31 -20.11
CA GLU A 28 -27.12 -29.31 -20.63
C GLU A 28 -27.07 -29.44 -22.15
N ASP A 29 -26.72 -28.35 -22.84
CA ASP A 29 -26.67 -28.28 -24.32
C ASP A 29 -25.28 -28.64 -24.89
N LEU A 30 -24.29 -28.96 -24.05
CA LEU A 30 -22.92 -29.23 -24.49
C LEU A 30 -22.73 -30.72 -24.76
N SER A 31 -22.06 -31.04 -25.86
CA SER A 31 -21.56 -32.38 -26.13
C SER A 31 -20.40 -32.73 -25.19
N PHE A 32 -20.09 -34.03 -25.09
CA PHE A 32 -18.98 -34.50 -24.26
C PHE A 32 -17.63 -33.89 -24.67
N GLU A 33 -17.39 -33.72 -25.98
CA GLU A 33 -16.17 -33.10 -26.49
C GLU A 33 -16.08 -31.61 -26.10
N GLU A 34 -17.19 -30.88 -26.19
CA GLU A 34 -17.25 -29.48 -25.78
C GLU A 34 -17.07 -29.31 -24.26
N LEU A 35 -17.59 -30.24 -23.45
CA LEU A 35 -17.35 -30.26 -22.00
C LEU A 35 -15.87 -30.44 -21.67
N LEU A 36 -15.17 -31.37 -22.35
CA LEU A 36 -13.73 -31.57 -22.17
C LEU A 36 -12.92 -30.35 -22.61
N ALA A 37 -13.30 -29.72 -23.73
CA ALA A 37 -12.66 -28.50 -24.18
C ALA A 37 -12.85 -27.35 -23.17
N LEU A 38 -14.06 -27.19 -22.63
CA LEU A 38 -14.38 -26.19 -21.60
C LEU A 38 -13.61 -26.42 -20.30
N GLU A 39 -13.50 -27.68 -19.86
CA GLU A 39 -12.69 -28.07 -18.69
C GLU A 39 -11.23 -27.68 -18.90
N LYS A 40 -10.64 -28.08 -20.03
CA LYS A 40 -9.24 -27.81 -20.37
C LYS A 40 -8.95 -26.31 -20.44
N ASP A 41 -9.80 -25.53 -21.12
CA ASP A 41 -9.65 -24.07 -21.21
C ASP A 41 -9.75 -23.41 -19.82
N SER A 42 -10.69 -23.87 -18.99
CA SER A 42 -10.85 -23.36 -17.63
C SER A 42 -9.63 -23.67 -16.76
N GLN A 43 -9.10 -24.90 -16.86
CA GLN A 43 -7.91 -25.31 -16.13
C GLN A 43 -6.66 -24.51 -16.54
N GLU A 44 -6.46 -24.29 -17.84
CA GLU A 44 -5.36 -23.47 -18.36
C GLU A 44 -5.47 -22.02 -17.88
N ALA A 45 -6.66 -21.43 -17.95
CA ALA A 45 -6.89 -20.07 -17.47
C ALA A 45 -6.55 -19.93 -15.97
N VAL A 46 -6.96 -20.90 -15.14
CA VAL A 46 -6.63 -20.93 -13.71
C VAL A 46 -5.12 -21.08 -13.49
N TYR A 47 -4.45 -21.93 -14.26
CA TYR A 47 -3.00 -22.09 -14.20
C TYR A 47 -2.27 -20.78 -14.49
N VAL A 48 -2.59 -20.10 -15.59
CA VAL A 48 -1.98 -18.82 -15.97
C VAL A 48 -2.23 -17.74 -14.90
N ILE A 49 -3.45 -17.65 -14.36
CA ILE A 49 -3.77 -16.70 -13.28
C ILE A 49 -2.93 -17.00 -12.03
N ARG A 50 -2.82 -18.27 -11.65
CA ARG A 50 -2.04 -18.70 -10.48
C ARG A 50 -0.57 -18.34 -10.65
N GLU A 51 0.03 -18.68 -11.79
CA GLU A 51 1.44 -18.38 -12.08
C GLU A 51 1.73 -16.87 -11.98
N ARG A 52 0.87 -16.04 -12.56
CA ARG A 52 1.00 -14.58 -12.44
C ARG A 52 0.91 -14.11 -11.00
N LYS A 53 -0.05 -14.62 -10.21
CA LYS A 53 -0.20 -14.26 -8.79
C LYS A 53 1.02 -14.68 -7.96
N LEU A 54 1.52 -15.90 -8.18
CA LEU A 54 2.72 -16.39 -7.49
C LEU A 54 3.95 -15.54 -7.81
N LYS A 55 4.13 -15.14 -9.08
CA LYS A 55 5.21 -14.22 -9.49
C LYS A 55 5.12 -12.87 -8.78
N VAL A 56 3.92 -12.27 -8.72
CA VAL A 56 3.71 -11.00 -8.02
C VAL A 56 4.00 -11.13 -6.52
N ILE A 57 3.54 -12.19 -5.88
CA ILE A 57 3.82 -12.46 -4.46
C ILE A 57 5.32 -12.63 -4.23
N SER A 58 6.00 -13.43 -5.06
CA SER A 58 7.44 -13.64 -4.98
C SER A 58 8.21 -12.33 -5.09
N ASN A 59 7.88 -11.48 -6.06
CA ASN A 59 8.50 -10.16 -6.22
C ASN A 59 8.30 -9.26 -4.99
N LYS A 60 7.11 -9.27 -4.38
CA LYS A 60 6.84 -8.52 -3.15
C LYS A 60 7.63 -9.06 -1.96
N VAL A 61 7.77 -10.38 -1.85
CA VAL A 61 8.60 -11.03 -0.82
C VAL A 61 10.07 -10.63 -0.99
N GLU A 62 10.62 -10.71 -2.20
CA GLU A 62 12.02 -10.33 -2.46
C GLU A 62 12.28 -8.85 -2.20
N THR A 63 11.35 -7.97 -2.57
CA THR A 63 11.43 -6.53 -2.26
C THR A 63 11.43 -6.31 -0.75
N SER A 64 10.58 -7.01 0.00
CA SER A 64 10.50 -6.89 1.45
C SER A 64 11.78 -7.41 2.12
N LYS A 65 12.32 -8.55 1.68
CA LYS A 65 13.62 -9.08 2.16
C LYS A 65 14.75 -8.07 1.93
N LYS A 66 14.81 -7.43 0.75
CA LYS A 66 15.81 -6.39 0.46
C LYS A 66 15.69 -5.19 1.40
N LYS A 67 14.46 -4.72 1.68
CA LYS A 67 14.21 -3.65 2.65
C LYS A 67 14.69 -4.00 4.04
N VAL A 68 14.40 -5.22 4.51
CA VAL A 68 14.85 -5.71 5.83
C VAL A 68 16.37 -5.73 5.90
N ARG A 69 17.06 -6.31 4.90
CA ARG A 69 18.53 -6.32 4.85
C ARG A 69 19.11 -4.92 4.85
N SER A 70 18.57 -4.02 4.03
CA SER A 70 19.01 -2.63 3.97
C SER A 70 18.86 -1.92 5.33
N ALA A 71 17.73 -2.11 6.03
CA ALA A 71 17.53 -1.55 7.36
C ALA A 71 18.50 -2.15 8.40
N GLN A 72 18.76 -3.46 8.33
CA GLN A 72 19.75 -4.13 9.18
C GLN A 72 21.17 -3.61 8.93
N ASP A 73 21.54 -3.35 7.69
CA ASP A 73 22.86 -2.83 7.33
C ASP A 73 23.04 -1.38 7.83
N VAL A 74 22.00 -0.54 7.71
CA VAL A 74 21.99 0.81 8.30
C VAL A 74 22.13 0.75 9.81
N TYR A 75 21.37 -0.13 10.48
CA TYR A 75 21.47 -0.31 11.92
C TYR A 75 22.88 -0.73 12.36
N LYS A 76 23.46 -1.75 11.70
CA LYS A 76 24.81 -2.22 11.99
C LYS A 76 25.85 -1.13 11.79
N LYS A 77 25.75 -0.35 10.71
CA LYS A 77 26.64 0.77 10.45
C LYS A 77 26.54 1.82 11.54
N LEU A 78 25.33 2.19 11.95
CA LEU A 78 25.11 3.17 13.00
C LEU A 78 25.69 2.72 14.35
N MET A 79 25.44 1.47 14.75
CA MET A 79 26.02 0.92 15.98
C MET A 79 27.55 0.94 15.94
N HIS A 80 28.13 0.53 14.81
CA HIS A 80 29.58 0.58 14.62
C HIS A 80 30.15 2.00 14.67
N GLU A 81 29.43 3.01 14.17
CA GLU A 81 29.82 4.42 14.32
C GLU A 81 29.77 4.88 15.78
N PHE A 82 28.80 4.43 16.58
CA PHE A 82 28.78 4.69 18.03
C PHE A 82 29.93 3.99 18.76
N ASP A 83 30.23 2.74 18.40
CA ASP A 83 31.35 1.98 18.99
C ASP A 83 32.71 2.61 18.64
N ILE A 84 32.90 3.09 17.40
CA ILE A 84 34.11 3.85 17.01
C ILE A 84 34.17 5.19 17.73
N ARG A 85 33.02 5.86 17.91
CA ARG A 85 32.90 7.07 18.74
C ARG A 85 32.92 6.73 20.23
N GLY A 86 33.45 5.57 20.64
CA GLY A 86 33.60 5.11 22.03
C GLY A 86 34.38 6.04 22.97
N GLU A 87 34.69 7.25 22.55
CA GLU A 87 34.97 8.37 23.44
C GLU A 87 33.71 9.22 23.53
N ASP A 88 33.01 9.13 24.67
CA ASP A 88 32.20 10.22 25.18
C ASP A 88 32.98 11.51 24.88
N PRO A 89 32.50 12.42 23.99
CA PRO A 89 33.09 13.72 23.92
C PRO A 89 32.93 14.24 25.33
N GLN A 90 34.01 14.24 26.09
CA GLN A 90 34.11 15.03 27.29
C GLN A 90 33.92 16.46 26.79
N TYR A 91 32.66 16.85 26.64
CA TYR A 91 32.23 18.22 26.80
C TYR A 91 32.66 18.51 28.22
N GLY A 92 33.95 18.87 28.35
CA GLY A 92 34.48 19.38 29.58
C GLY A 92 33.49 20.43 30.01
N MET A 93 32.97 20.27 31.22
CA MET A 93 32.42 21.40 31.95
C MET A 93 33.59 22.37 32.03
N ILE A 94 33.75 23.22 31.00
CA ILE A 94 34.74 24.26 31.00
C ILE A 94 34.23 25.17 32.11
N GLU A 95 34.81 24.98 33.29
CA GLU A 95 34.75 25.92 34.39
C GLU A 95 35.54 27.14 33.92
N ASN A 96 34.97 27.87 32.95
CA ASN A 96 35.44 29.19 32.60
C ASN A 96 35.10 30.02 33.82
N GLY A 97 36.04 30.07 34.77
CA GLY A 97 36.10 31.02 35.87
C GLY A 97 36.30 32.43 35.35
N LEU A 98 35.39 32.86 34.48
CA LEU A 98 35.20 34.23 34.07
C LEU A 98 33.82 34.57 34.60
N GLU A 99 33.79 35.44 35.60
CA GLU A 99 32.60 36.14 36.03
C GLU A 99 31.94 36.78 34.80
N TYR A 100 31.02 36.05 34.18
CA TYR A 100 30.08 36.64 33.24
C TYR A 100 29.09 37.40 34.10
N GLU A 101 29.37 38.69 34.27
CA GLU A 101 28.41 39.66 34.75
C GLU A 101 27.09 39.44 33.98
N ASN A 102 26.06 39.05 34.74
CA ASN A 102 24.74 38.69 34.26
C ASN A 102 24.10 39.88 33.50
N VAL A 103 24.38 40.00 32.20
CA VAL A 103 23.67 40.88 31.25
C VAL A 103 22.45 40.17 30.64
N TYR A 104 22.05 39.03 31.20
CA TYR A 104 20.72 38.48 31.00
C TYR A 104 19.93 38.68 32.29
N GLY A 105 19.07 39.71 32.25
CA GLY A 105 18.19 40.08 33.35
C GLY A 105 17.40 38.88 33.83
N TYR A 106 17.71 38.43 35.05
CA TYR A 106 16.82 37.61 35.84
C TYR A 106 15.47 38.33 35.94
N PRO A 107 14.36 37.78 35.39
CA PRO A 107 13.07 38.19 35.89
C PRO A 107 12.94 37.60 37.28
N GLN A 108 12.95 38.51 38.24
CA GLN A 108 12.51 38.36 39.61
C GLN A 108 11.45 37.24 39.76
N MET A 109 11.77 36.28 40.62
CA MET A 109 10.89 35.34 41.32
C MET A 109 9.39 35.54 41.01
N GLY A 110 8.85 34.75 40.07
CA GLY A 110 7.40 34.72 39.82
C GLY A 110 6.88 34.49 38.39
N ALA A 111 7.72 34.34 37.37
CA ALA A 111 7.23 34.08 36.00
C ALA A 111 7.22 32.56 35.67
N PRO A 112 6.17 32.04 35.02
CA PRO A 112 6.06 30.61 34.75
C PRO A 112 7.09 30.19 33.67
N PRO A 113 7.64 28.96 33.76
CA PRO A 113 8.65 28.50 32.82
C PRO A 113 8.09 28.54 31.40
N HIS A 114 8.82 29.13 30.47
CA HIS A 114 8.51 29.07 29.05
C HIS A 114 8.73 27.62 28.58
N ILE A 115 7.72 26.78 28.79
CA ILE A 115 7.69 25.41 28.27
C ILE A 115 7.62 25.53 26.75
N LEU A 116 8.74 25.29 26.07
CA LEU A 116 8.72 25.05 24.64
C LEU A 116 8.16 23.66 24.39
N THR A 117 6.83 23.55 24.29
CA THR A 117 6.18 22.31 23.84
C THR A 117 6.45 22.13 22.34
N LEU A 118 7.42 21.29 21.99
CA LEU A 118 7.53 20.75 20.63
C LEU A 118 6.35 19.82 20.40
N ARG A 119 5.30 20.32 19.75
CA ARG A 119 4.15 19.52 19.33
C ARG A 119 4.60 18.62 18.18
N LEU A 120 4.76 17.32 18.44
CA LEU A 120 4.83 16.31 17.38
C LEU A 120 3.48 16.34 16.66
N GLN A 121 3.42 16.86 15.42
CA GLN A 121 2.23 16.68 14.59
C GLN A 121 2.07 15.19 14.28
N PRO A 122 0.95 14.55 14.65
CA PRO A 122 0.59 13.27 14.08
C PRO A 122 -0.01 13.57 12.70
N ASP A 123 0.79 13.47 11.65
CA ASP A 123 0.27 13.36 10.29
C ASP A 123 -0.42 11.99 10.16
N HIS A 124 -1.66 11.94 10.61
CA HIS A 124 -2.64 10.94 10.23
C HIS A 124 -3.83 11.66 9.61
N ALA A 125 -3.87 11.68 8.28
CA ALA A 125 -5.07 11.92 7.50
C ALA A 125 -5.04 10.94 6.32
N ASN A 126 -6.09 10.22 5.96
CA ASN A 126 -7.33 9.94 6.65
C ASN A 126 -7.89 8.69 5.95
N SER A 127 -8.36 7.72 6.73
CA SER A 127 -9.33 6.74 6.25
C SER A 127 -10.63 7.50 5.99
N LEU A 128 -11.00 7.73 4.74
CA LEU A 128 -12.31 8.26 4.39
C LEU A 128 -13.17 7.11 3.86
N HIS A 129 -13.87 6.44 4.77
CA HIS A 129 -15.03 5.64 4.43
C HIS A 129 -16.15 5.93 5.43
N GLY A 130 -17.28 6.41 4.91
CA GLY A 130 -18.60 6.22 5.52
C GLY A 130 -19.18 7.39 6.30
N ALA A 131 -19.90 8.27 5.62
CA ALA A 131 -21.10 8.89 6.19
C ALA A 131 -22.16 9.04 5.11
N VAL A 132 -23.08 8.08 5.13
CA VAL A 132 -24.38 8.10 4.47
C VAL A 132 -25.14 9.35 4.90
N THR A 133 -25.51 10.23 3.96
CA THR A 133 -26.74 11.03 4.04
C THR A 133 -27.29 11.26 2.63
N THR A 134 -28.45 10.64 2.36
CA THR A 134 -29.57 11.11 1.53
C THR A 134 -29.26 12.04 0.33
N THR A 135 -29.15 11.47 -0.88
CA THR A 135 -30.02 11.69 -2.08
C THR A 135 -29.24 11.39 -3.37
N GLY A 136 -29.69 10.39 -4.15
CA GLY A 136 -29.37 10.23 -5.58
C GLY A 136 -28.23 9.28 -5.97
N PRO A 137 -28.35 8.46 -7.04
CA PRO A 137 -27.35 7.47 -7.42
C PRO A 137 -26.37 8.05 -8.45
N THR A 138 -25.08 8.12 -8.12
CA THR A 138 -24.04 8.50 -9.08
C THR A 138 -22.88 7.52 -9.05
N ALA A 139 -22.76 6.80 -10.17
CA ALA A 139 -21.54 6.34 -10.85
C ALA A 139 -20.48 5.62 -9.99
N SER A 140 -20.44 4.29 -9.96
CA SER A 140 -19.70 3.44 -10.91
C SER A 140 -18.18 3.68 -10.92
N ASP A 141 -17.47 2.99 -10.03
CA ASP A 141 -16.00 2.93 -10.04
C ASP A 141 -15.50 2.05 -11.19
N LEU A 142 -15.10 2.69 -12.27
CA LEU A 142 -14.36 2.09 -13.37
C LEU A 142 -12.89 1.95 -12.96
N THR A 143 -12.49 0.77 -12.49
CA THR A 143 -11.09 0.44 -12.20
C THR A 143 -10.26 0.46 -13.48
N THR A 144 -9.57 1.56 -13.74
CA THR A 144 -8.61 1.66 -14.85
C THR A 144 -7.24 1.18 -14.37
N TYR A 145 -6.76 0.07 -14.91
CA TYR A 145 -5.38 -0.40 -14.69
C TYR A 145 -4.42 0.43 -15.54
N GLY A 146 -3.51 1.17 -14.89
CA GLY A 146 -2.38 1.80 -15.56
C GLY A 146 -1.39 0.76 -16.08
N LEU A 147 -1.24 0.70 -17.40
CA LEU A 147 -0.13 0.01 -18.07
C LEU A 147 1.14 0.86 -17.87
N LEU A 148 2.08 0.37 -17.08
CA LEU A 148 3.45 0.88 -17.05
C LEU A 148 4.31 0.03 -17.99
N GLY A 149 4.82 0.69 -19.03
CA GLY A 149 6.04 0.28 -19.74
C GLY A 149 7.28 0.71 -18.97
#